data_AF-A0A946QL42-F1
#
_entry.id   AF-A0A946QL42-F1
#
_cell.length_a   1.000
_cell.length_b   1.000
_cell.length_c   1.000
_cell.angle_alpha   90.00
_cell.angle_beta   90.00
_cell.angle_gamma   90.00
#
_symmetry.space_group_name_H-M   'P 1'
#
loop_
_entity.id
_entity.type
_entity.pdbx_description
1 polymer ?
#
loop_
_entity_poly.entity_id
_entity_poly.type
_entity_poly.pdbx_seq_one_letter_code
_entity_poly.pdbx_strand_id
1 'polypeptide(L)'
;MTLSSGPVTDITSSLRPAAVVMELERLGSFSPTRLSFARRLTRLMYRSRWQISLIAFDLDEGGYGSAIYRLQTAEKRYHIVVFSRHISDEQRTDRVIANTWDLTFGLVEGEVDDALMASLEANMPLQEAGRQHPRLLVLSRANRSVRNFEAFVAALCAGEQPDVAYLLEAGYLYRTTAVYGNGKFGIADYDRLRTGADFYQPFSPQMTAVYVLREFSVAQVEHIARHKNAAAAVELDSGLRRYLGIGNSTGLGMAPFLINHPQLINHWVYAREQALAVASGQSPSEEHRIHMVRLCRRAMAYFAEMRVEDSAQSERNIVVYEELDQIV
;
A
#
# COMPACT_ATOMS: atom_id res chain seq x y z
N MET A 1 6.07 28.38 -0.02
CA MET A 1 4.91 29.26 0.17
C MET A 1 4.35 29.00 1.56
N THR A 2 4.65 29.92 2.48
CA THR A 2 4.06 30.01 3.81
C THR A 2 2.59 30.37 3.65
N LEU A 3 1.69 29.47 4.05
CA LEU A 3 0.27 29.76 4.13
C LEU A 3 0.06 30.73 5.30
N SER A 4 -0.30 31.97 4.98
CA SER A 4 -0.76 32.97 5.93
C SER A 4 -1.97 32.42 6.70
N SER A 5 -1.85 32.32 8.02
CA SER A 5 -2.95 31.99 8.93
C SER A 5 -3.87 33.21 9.07
N GLY A 6 -4.81 33.38 8.13
CA GLY A 6 -5.95 34.27 8.32
C GLY A 6 -6.86 33.79 9.46
N PRO A 7 -7.79 34.65 9.93
CA PRO A 7 -8.70 34.30 11.02
C PRO A 7 -9.53 33.08 10.61
N VAL A 8 -9.56 32.07 11.48
CA VAL A 8 -10.43 30.91 11.34
C VAL A 8 -11.87 31.39 11.52
N THR A 9 -12.51 31.82 10.43
CA THR A 9 -13.97 31.94 10.34
C THR A 9 -14.58 30.65 10.84
N ASP A 10 -15.65 30.71 11.62
CA ASP A 10 -16.30 29.54 12.23
C ASP A 10 -16.74 28.52 11.16
N ILE A 11 -15.83 27.59 10.86
CA ILE A 11 -15.92 26.60 9.77
C ILE A 11 -17.10 25.67 10.02
N THR A 12 -17.57 25.55 11.27
CA THR A 12 -18.65 24.64 11.66
C THR A 12 -19.95 24.93 10.91
N SER A 13 -20.25 26.20 10.64
CA SER A 13 -21.43 26.64 9.88
C SER A 13 -21.43 26.23 8.40
N SER A 14 -20.28 25.83 7.87
CA SER A 14 -20.09 25.43 6.46
C SER A 14 -19.97 23.92 6.25
N LEU A 15 -20.08 23.13 7.33
CA LEU A 15 -20.04 21.68 7.25
C LEU A 15 -21.36 21.14 6.72
N ARG A 16 -21.30 20.12 5.85
CA ARG A 16 -22.50 19.42 5.39
C ARG A 16 -23.15 18.64 6.54
N PRO A 17 -24.49 18.50 6.55
CA PRO A 17 -25.19 17.77 7.60
C PRO A 17 -24.72 16.31 7.73
N ALA A 18 -24.70 15.80 8.97
CA ALA A 18 -24.37 14.40 9.24
C ALA A 18 -25.25 13.42 8.46
N ALA A 19 -26.55 13.72 8.35
CA ALA A 19 -27.53 12.95 7.56
C ALA A 19 -27.21 12.88 6.06
N VAL A 20 -26.30 13.72 5.55
CA VAL A 20 -25.79 13.63 4.18
C VAL A 20 -24.48 12.86 4.14
N VAL A 21 -23.54 13.15 5.03
CA VAL A 21 -22.16 12.63 4.91
C VAL A 21 -21.93 11.26 5.56
N MET A 22 -22.84 10.82 6.44
CA MET A 22 -22.75 9.54 7.16
C MET A 22 -23.60 8.43 6.53
N GLU A 23 -24.25 8.70 5.38
CA GLU A 23 -24.98 7.68 4.62
C GLU A 23 -24.05 6.54 4.19
N LEU A 24 -24.47 5.29 4.38
CA LEU A 24 -23.64 4.11 4.12
C LEU A 24 -23.16 4.04 2.67
N GLU A 25 -24.02 4.38 1.71
CA GLU A 25 -23.65 4.41 0.30
C GLU A 25 -22.55 5.44 0.00
N ARG A 26 -22.57 6.59 0.68
CA ARG A 26 -21.53 7.61 0.56
C ARG A 26 -20.23 7.16 1.23
N LEU A 27 -20.31 6.56 2.41
CA LEU A 27 -19.12 6.02 3.08
C LEU A 27 -18.47 4.88 2.26
N GLY A 28 -19.29 4.04 1.64
CA GLY A 28 -18.85 2.92 0.80
C GLY A 28 -18.23 3.33 -0.54
N SER A 29 -18.55 4.53 -1.05
CA SER A 29 -18.04 5.05 -2.33
C SER A 29 -16.81 5.95 -2.17
N PHE A 30 -16.19 5.99 -0.98
CA PHE A 30 -15.01 6.83 -0.75
C PHE A 30 -13.80 6.37 -1.56
N SER A 31 -13.31 7.26 -2.42
CA SER A 31 -11.99 7.14 -3.03
C SER A 31 -10.87 7.61 -2.07
N PRO A 32 -9.64 7.08 -2.21
CA PRO A 32 -8.50 7.57 -1.45
C PRO A 32 -8.30 9.07 -1.62
N THR A 33 -8.11 9.78 -0.51
CA THR A 33 -7.90 11.24 -0.50
C THR A 33 -6.49 11.58 -0.04
N ARG A 34 -6.15 12.88 0.01
CA ARG A 34 -4.90 13.34 0.63
C ARG A 34 -4.79 12.95 2.11
N LEU A 35 -5.91 12.67 2.79
CA LEU A 35 -5.92 12.27 4.21
C LEU A 35 -5.68 10.76 4.41
N SER A 36 -5.81 9.95 3.36
CA SER A 36 -5.58 8.50 3.42
C SER A 36 -4.17 8.15 3.93
N PHE A 37 -4.08 7.09 4.75
CA PHE A 37 -2.83 6.70 5.43
C PHE A 37 -1.64 6.55 4.49
N ALA A 38 -1.78 5.80 3.39
CA ALA A 38 -0.71 5.61 2.41
C ALA A 38 -0.25 6.94 1.75
N ARG A 39 -1.20 7.85 1.46
CA ARG A 39 -0.89 9.16 0.87
C ARG A 39 -0.17 10.07 1.86
N ARG A 40 -0.56 10.02 3.15
CA ARG A 40 0.13 10.74 4.22
C ARG A 40 1.54 10.21 4.43
N LEU A 41 1.72 8.89 4.48
CA LEU A 41 3.03 8.25 4.60
C LEU A 41 3.94 8.63 3.44
N THR A 42 3.48 8.51 2.19
CA THR A 42 4.32 8.83 1.02
C THR A 42 4.83 10.28 1.06
N ARG A 43 3.98 11.23 1.49
CA ARG A 43 4.41 12.62 1.67
C ARG A 43 5.37 12.81 2.83
N LEU A 44 5.20 12.06 3.93
CA LEU A 44 6.14 12.06 5.05
C LEU A 44 7.51 11.57 4.58
N MET A 45 7.57 10.39 3.97
CA MET A 45 8.81 9.81 3.43
C MET A 45 9.52 10.79 2.48
N TYR A 46 8.77 11.41 1.57
CA TYR A 46 9.31 12.38 0.63
C TYR A 46 9.87 13.63 1.32
N ARG A 47 9.10 14.26 2.23
CA ARG A 47 9.51 15.50 2.93
C ARG A 47 10.69 15.26 3.86
N SER A 48 10.69 14.12 4.54
CA SER A 48 11.76 13.70 5.45
C SER A 48 12.93 13.02 4.73
N ARG A 49 12.89 12.95 3.38
CA ARG A 49 13.95 12.40 2.52
C ARG A 49 14.42 11.01 2.93
N TRP A 50 13.48 10.14 3.33
CA TRP A 50 13.80 8.76 3.67
C TRP A 50 14.50 8.08 2.49
N GLN A 51 15.55 7.31 2.77
CA GLN A 51 16.27 6.52 1.77
C GLN A 51 15.88 5.06 1.94
N ILE A 52 15.46 4.42 0.86
CA ILE A 52 15.16 2.99 0.81
C ILE A 52 16.17 2.37 -0.15
N SER A 53 17.03 1.49 0.36
CA SER A 53 18.08 0.84 -0.43
C SER A 53 18.02 -0.67 -0.25
N LEU A 54 18.05 -1.42 -1.35
CA LEU A 54 18.28 -2.86 -1.33
C LEU A 54 19.73 -3.12 -0.92
N ILE A 55 19.97 -3.84 0.18
CA ILE A 55 21.31 -4.08 0.72
C ILE A 55 21.77 -5.54 0.61
N ALA A 56 20.82 -6.49 0.55
CA ALA A 56 21.08 -7.90 0.29
C ALA A 56 19.93 -8.48 -0.54
N PHE A 57 20.25 -9.28 -1.55
CA PHE A 57 19.28 -9.88 -2.47
C PHE A 57 19.72 -11.29 -2.84
N ASP A 58 19.72 -12.15 -1.83
CA ASP A 58 20.22 -13.53 -1.88
C ASP A 58 19.08 -14.45 -2.32
N LEU A 59 18.63 -14.26 -3.56
CA LEU A 59 17.65 -15.12 -4.21
C LEU A 59 18.35 -16.03 -5.23
N ASP A 60 17.91 -17.28 -5.30
CA ASP A 60 18.28 -18.20 -6.37
C ASP A 60 17.67 -17.78 -7.72
N GLU A 61 17.93 -18.57 -8.77
CA GLU A 61 17.39 -18.34 -10.11
C GLU A 61 15.85 -18.41 -10.20
N GLY A 62 15.21 -19.11 -9.26
CA GLY A 62 13.75 -19.18 -9.11
C GLY A 62 13.17 -18.01 -8.31
N GLY A 63 14.01 -17.11 -7.80
CA GLY A 63 13.59 -16.00 -6.95
C GLY A 63 13.25 -16.42 -5.53
N TYR A 64 13.83 -17.51 -5.02
CA TYR A 64 13.65 -18.00 -3.66
C TYR A 64 14.90 -17.76 -2.82
N GLY A 65 14.72 -17.45 -1.54
CA GLY A 65 15.80 -17.03 -0.66
C GLY A 65 15.39 -15.87 0.22
N SER A 66 16.29 -14.91 0.40
CA SER A 66 16.05 -13.76 1.27
C SER A 66 16.48 -12.44 0.66
N ALA A 67 15.81 -11.35 1.04
CA ALA A 67 16.19 -10.00 0.67
C ALA A 67 16.05 -9.05 1.85
N ILE A 68 16.96 -8.07 1.93
CA ILE A 68 16.96 -7.05 2.96
C ILE A 68 16.98 -5.67 2.32
N TYR A 69 15.96 -4.88 2.62
CA TYR A 69 15.89 -3.47 2.29
C TYR A 69 16.16 -2.65 3.54
N ARG A 70 17.11 -1.72 3.46
CA ARG A 70 17.35 -0.75 4.52
C ARG A 70 16.52 0.51 4.28
N LEU A 71 15.88 0.97 5.34
CA LEU A 71 15.20 2.27 5.41
C LEU A 71 16.00 3.17 6.35
N GLN A 72 16.57 4.23 5.79
CA GLN A 72 17.27 5.26 6.55
C GLN A 72 16.38 6.49 6.67
N THR A 73 16.03 6.84 7.91
CA THR A 73 15.34 8.09 8.24
C THR A 73 16.34 9.08 8.85
N ALA A 74 15.88 10.28 9.21
CA ALA A 74 16.70 11.25 9.93
C ALA A 74 17.03 10.78 11.36
N GLU A 75 16.16 9.97 11.95
CA GLU A 75 16.18 9.65 13.38
C GLU A 75 16.73 8.25 13.63
N LYS A 76 16.37 7.30 12.76
CA LYS A 76 16.58 5.87 12.98
C LYS A 76 16.87 5.14 11.67
N ARG A 77 17.27 3.88 11.84
CA ARG A 77 17.45 2.91 10.77
C ARG A 77 16.53 1.74 11.00
N TYR A 78 15.92 1.27 9.93
CA TYR A 78 15.05 0.12 9.92
C TYR A 78 15.40 -0.79 8.76
N HIS A 79 14.96 -2.04 8.85
CA HIS A 79 15.14 -3.02 7.77
C HIS A 79 13.83 -3.73 7.48
N ILE A 80 13.51 -3.90 6.21
CA ILE A 80 12.51 -4.87 5.77
C ILE A 80 13.25 -6.12 5.37
N VAL A 81 12.98 -7.21 6.09
CA VAL A 81 13.48 -8.55 5.78
C VAL A 81 12.38 -9.32 5.09
N VAL A 82 12.70 -9.92 3.94
CA VAL A 82 11.79 -10.72 3.12
C VAL A 82 12.37 -12.12 2.98
N PHE A 83 11.55 -13.13 3.24
CA PHE A 83 11.84 -14.53 2.96
C PHE A 83 10.89 -15.01 1.86
N SER A 84 11.44 -15.41 0.72
CA SER A 84 10.72 -16.00 -0.41
C SER A 84 10.95 -17.49 -0.46
N ARG A 85 9.87 -18.28 -0.42
CA ARG A 85 9.94 -19.73 -0.38
C ARG A 85 9.19 -20.34 -1.55
N HIS A 86 9.73 -21.45 -2.05
CA HIS A 86 9.03 -22.28 -3.01
C HIS A 86 7.90 -23.03 -2.28
N ILE A 87 6.73 -23.04 -2.90
CA ILE A 87 5.55 -23.76 -2.44
C ILE A 87 5.01 -24.51 -3.65
N SER A 88 4.75 -25.80 -3.48
CA SER A 88 4.17 -26.63 -4.55
C SER A 88 2.71 -26.24 -4.79
N ASP A 89 2.20 -26.49 -5.99
CA ASP A 89 0.85 -26.05 -6.35
C ASP A 89 -0.24 -26.67 -5.47
N GLU A 90 -0.01 -27.88 -4.95
CA GLU A 90 -0.94 -28.56 -4.04
C GLU A 90 -1.03 -27.90 -2.66
N GLN A 91 0.00 -27.14 -2.28
CA GLN A 91 0.05 -26.41 -1.01
C GLN A 91 -0.52 -25.00 -1.12
N ARG A 92 -0.73 -24.49 -2.34
CA ARG A 92 -1.26 -23.14 -2.59
C ARG A 92 -2.75 -23.10 -2.26
N THR A 93 -3.11 -22.19 -1.36
CA THR A 93 -4.51 -21.87 -1.09
C THR A 93 -4.70 -20.38 -0.89
N ASP A 94 -5.78 -19.85 -1.46
CA ASP A 94 -6.18 -18.44 -1.30
C ASP A 94 -6.81 -18.13 0.06
N ARG A 95 -6.95 -19.14 0.93
CA ARG A 95 -7.56 -18.97 2.24
C ARG A 95 -6.59 -18.33 3.21
N VAL A 96 -7.10 -17.42 4.05
CA VAL A 96 -6.33 -16.78 5.14
C VAL A 96 -5.79 -17.79 6.15
N ILE A 97 -6.42 -18.97 6.25
CA ILE A 97 -6.03 -20.11 7.09
C ILE A 97 -5.04 -21.08 6.42
N ALA A 98 -4.37 -20.67 5.35
CA ALA A 98 -3.29 -21.47 4.75
C ALA A 98 -2.24 -21.85 5.81
N ASN A 99 -1.42 -22.86 5.55
CA ASN A 99 -0.25 -23.17 6.38
C ASN A 99 1.07 -22.70 5.75
N THR A 100 1.03 -22.28 4.47
CA THR A 100 2.20 -21.86 3.70
C THR A 100 1.86 -20.64 2.84
N TRP A 101 2.86 -19.77 2.61
CA TRP A 101 2.75 -18.54 1.83
C TRP A 101 4.04 -18.27 1.06
N ASP A 102 3.93 -17.75 -0.16
CA ASP A 102 5.12 -17.52 -1.02
C ASP A 102 6.14 -16.62 -0.33
N LEU A 103 5.65 -15.64 0.44
CA LEU A 103 6.48 -14.72 1.21
C LEU A 103 6.09 -14.65 2.69
N THR A 104 7.11 -14.50 3.52
CA THR A 104 6.99 -13.88 4.84
C THR A 104 7.91 -12.67 4.91
N PHE A 105 7.44 -11.54 5.44
CA PHE A 105 8.24 -10.33 5.54
C PHE A 105 7.89 -9.51 6.77
N GLY A 106 8.79 -8.61 7.15
CA GLY A 106 8.63 -7.82 8.36
C GLY A 106 9.56 -6.63 8.44
N LEU A 107 9.14 -5.63 9.21
CA LEU A 107 9.88 -4.40 9.47
C LEU A 107 10.56 -4.50 10.82
N VAL A 108 11.87 -4.31 10.86
CA VAL A 108 12.70 -4.43 12.07
C VAL A 108 13.33 -3.08 12.38
N GLU A 109 13.34 -2.70 13.65
CA GLU A 109 14.09 -1.54 14.14
C GLU A 109 15.56 -1.88 14.38
N GLY A 110 16.46 -1.04 13.85
CA GLY A 110 17.91 -1.18 13.98
C GLY A 110 18.53 -2.14 12.96
N GLU A 111 19.82 -2.42 13.14
CA GLU A 111 20.58 -3.34 12.29
C GLU A 111 20.13 -4.80 12.45
N VAL A 112 20.22 -5.54 11.35
CA VAL A 112 19.97 -6.98 11.29
C VAL A 112 21.33 -7.68 11.21
N ASP A 113 21.85 -8.09 12.37
CA ASP A 113 23.03 -8.96 12.45
C ASP A 113 22.66 -10.42 12.12
N ASP A 114 23.67 -11.27 11.94
CA ASP A 114 23.48 -12.68 11.57
C ASP A 114 22.62 -13.45 12.59
N ALA A 115 22.77 -13.15 13.88
CA ALA A 115 22.00 -13.79 14.94
C ALA A 115 20.52 -13.41 14.88
N LEU A 116 20.22 -12.13 14.63
CA LEU A 116 18.87 -11.65 14.41
C LEU A 116 18.31 -12.24 13.11
N MET A 117 19.08 -12.27 12.03
CA MET A 117 18.65 -12.83 10.74
C MET A 117 18.22 -14.31 10.90
N ALA A 118 19.04 -15.13 11.54
CA ALA A 118 18.73 -16.53 11.82
C ALA A 118 17.47 -16.67 12.70
N SER A 119 17.30 -15.80 13.70
CA SER A 119 16.10 -15.78 14.55
C SER A 119 14.84 -15.42 13.76
N LEU A 120 14.91 -14.40 12.89
CA LEU A 120 13.81 -13.97 12.03
C LEU A 120 13.42 -15.06 11.04
N GLU A 121 14.39 -15.72 10.42
CA GLU A 121 14.16 -16.81 9.48
C GLU A 121 13.44 -17.99 10.14
N ALA A 122 13.84 -18.35 11.36
CA ALA A 122 13.24 -19.45 12.11
C ALA A 122 11.82 -19.13 12.64
N ASN A 123 11.52 -17.88 12.97
CA ASN A 123 10.31 -17.53 13.73
C ASN A 123 9.26 -16.77 12.92
N MET A 124 9.63 -15.86 12.01
CA MET A 124 8.64 -15.07 11.27
C MET A 124 7.65 -15.94 10.48
N PRO A 125 8.09 -17.01 9.77
CA PRO A 125 7.17 -17.86 9.01
C PRO A 125 6.17 -18.62 9.88
N LEU A 126 6.37 -18.70 11.20
CA LEU A 126 5.53 -19.46 12.13
C LEU A 126 4.37 -18.65 12.74
N GLN A 127 4.39 -17.31 12.63
CA GLN A 127 3.41 -16.39 13.27
C GLN A 127 3.08 -16.77 14.72
N GLU A 128 1.88 -17.32 14.99
CA GLU A 128 1.38 -17.68 16.31
C GLU A 128 2.30 -18.67 17.04
N ALA A 129 2.91 -19.59 16.30
CA ALA A 129 3.83 -20.58 16.85
C ALA A 129 5.28 -20.07 16.97
N GLY A 130 5.58 -18.91 16.37
CA GLY A 130 6.91 -18.31 16.35
C GLY A 130 7.17 -17.43 17.57
N ARG A 131 8.41 -17.47 18.08
CA ARG A 131 8.88 -16.57 19.14
C ARG A 131 9.49 -15.33 18.49
N GLN A 132 8.66 -14.31 18.29
CA GLN A 132 9.08 -13.12 17.53
C GLN A 132 10.06 -12.25 18.32
N HIS A 133 10.94 -11.56 17.58
CA HIS A 133 11.92 -10.64 18.18
C HIS A 133 11.24 -9.32 18.58
N PRO A 134 11.54 -8.72 19.75
CA PRO A 134 10.91 -7.48 20.21
C PRO A 134 11.23 -6.23 19.35
N ARG A 135 12.21 -6.34 18.44
CA ARG A 135 12.54 -5.30 17.44
C ARG A 135 11.72 -5.41 16.16
N LEU A 136 11.01 -6.51 15.94
CA LEU A 136 10.11 -6.67 14.80
C LEU A 136 8.90 -5.78 15.05
N LEU A 137 8.70 -4.75 14.23
CA LEU A 137 7.59 -3.80 14.31
C LEU A 137 6.36 -4.27 13.53
N VAL A 138 6.60 -4.97 12.42
CA VAL A 138 5.57 -5.46 11.51
C VAL A 138 5.89 -6.89 11.11
N LEU A 139 4.87 -7.74 11.06
CA LEU A 139 4.94 -9.08 10.49
C LEU A 139 3.80 -9.27 9.50
N SER A 140 4.09 -9.86 8.35
CA SER A 140 3.08 -10.15 7.34
C SER A 140 3.50 -11.30 6.43
N ARG A 141 2.53 -11.81 5.68
CA ARG A 141 2.69 -12.85 4.68
C ARG A 141 1.98 -12.43 3.39
N ALA A 142 2.48 -12.91 2.26
CA ALA A 142 1.88 -12.62 0.96
C ALA A 142 1.97 -13.82 0.02
N ASN A 143 0.99 -13.93 -0.86
CA ASN A 143 0.94 -14.91 -1.94
C ASN A 143 1.13 -14.22 -3.29
N ARG A 144 1.81 -14.92 -4.21
CA ARG A 144 1.97 -14.48 -5.60
C ARG A 144 0.61 -14.51 -6.29
N SER A 145 0.32 -13.48 -7.08
CA SER A 145 -0.72 -13.57 -8.10
C SER A 145 -0.17 -14.39 -9.26
N VAL A 146 -0.30 -15.72 -9.20
CA VAL A 146 0.43 -16.67 -10.07
C VAL A 146 0.36 -16.26 -11.55
N ARG A 147 -0.87 -16.08 -12.08
CA ARG A 147 -1.11 -15.70 -13.48
C ARG A 147 -0.41 -14.40 -13.86
N ASN A 148 -0.51 -13.36 -13.03
CA ASN A 148 0.10 -12.06 -13.32
C ASN A 148 1.63 -12.12 -13.18
N PHE A 149 2.11 -12.81 -12.15
CA PHE A 149 3.54 -12.94 -11.88
C PHE A 149 4.25 -13.66 -13.04
N GLU A 150 3.69 -14.77 -13.52
CA GLU A 150 4.23 -15.53 -14.66
C GLU A 150 4.19 -14.72 -15.96
N ALA A 151 3.11 -14.00 -16.23
CA ALA A 151 3.00 -13.14 -17.41
C ALA A 151 4.08 -12.04 -17.41
N PHE A 152 4.35 -11.44 -16.25
CA PHE A 152 5.40 -10.42 -16.11
C PHE A 152 6.79 -11.01 -16.33
N VAL A 153 7.10 -12.15 -15.68
CA VAL A 153 8.38 -12.82 -15.87
C VAL A 153 8.59 -13.20 -17.34
N ALA A 154 7.56 -13.75 -18.00
CA ALA A 154 7.64 -14.18 -19.40
C ALA A 154 7.91 -12.99 -20.34
N ALA A 155 7.14 -11.89 -20.21
CA ALA A 155 7.32 -10.70 -21.04
C ALA A 155 8.71 -10.09 -20.85
N LEU A 156 9.12 -9.85 -19.59
CA LEU A 156 10.42 -9.25 -19.30
C LEU A 156 11.56 -10.14 -19.78
N CYS A 157 11.45 -11.46 -19.63
CA CYS A 157 12.43 -12.44 -20.11
C CYS A 157 12.56 -12.45 -21.65
N ALA A 158 11.49 -12.11 -22.38
CA ALA A 158 11.49 -12.00 -23.83
C ALA A 158 12.02 -10.65 -24.35
N GLY A 159 12.35 -9.72 -23.46
CA GLY A 159 12.72 -8.35 -23.82
C GLY A 159 11.52 -7.44 -24.09
N GLU A 160 10.33 -7.86 -23.67
CA GLU A 160 9.07 -7.17 -23.88
C GLU A 160 8.50 -6.62 -22.56
N GLN A 161 7.50 -5.75 -22.65
CA GLN A 161 6.75 -5.27 -21.48
C GLN A 161 5.46 -6.08 -21.29
N PRO A 162 5.02 -6.33 -20.05
CA PRO A 162 3.78 -7.06 -19.81
C PRO A 162 2.57 -6.30 -20.36
N ASP A 163 1.56 -7.05 -20.81
CA ASP A 163 0.30 -6.48 -21.26
C ASP A 163 -0.35 -5.66 -20.13
N VAL A 164 -0.71 -4.42 -20.46
CA VAL A 164 -1.39 -3.46 -19.56
C VAL A 164 -2.70 -4.03 -19.02
N ALA A 165 -3.37 -4.94 -19.74
CA ALA A 165 -4.58 -5.61 -19.26
C ALA A 165 -4.38 -6.29 -17.88
N TYR A 166 -3.22 -6.91 -17.64
CA TYR A 166 -2.92 -7.53 -16.34
C TYR A 166 -2.84 -6.52 -15.19
N LEU A 167 -2.37 -5.30 -15.49
CA LEU A 167 -2.33 -4.19 -14.53
C LEU A 167 -3.73 -3.63 -14.25
N LEU A 168 -4.59 -3.55 -15.27
CA LEU A 168 -5.95 -3.05 -15.13
C LEU A 168 -6.88 -4.02 -14.41
N GLU A 169 -6.64 -5.33 -14.54
CA GLU A 169 -7.48 -6.36 -13.93
C GLU A 169 -7.12 -6.63 -12.46
N ALA A 170 -5.83 -6.88 -12.15
CA ALA A 170 -5.42 -7.15 -10.77
C ALA A 170 -4.64 -6.00 -10.15
N GLY A 171 -3.71 -5.38 -10.91
CA GLY A 171 -2.91 -4.26 -10.42
C GLY A 171 -1.90 -4.61 -9.31
N TYR A 172 -1.60 -5.89 -9.07
CA TYR A 172 -0.58 -6.34 -8.11
C TYR A 172 0.10 -7.63 -8.55
N LEU A 173 1.35 -7.82 -8.11
CA LEU A 173 2.11 -9.07 -8.24
C LEU A 173 2.00 -9.95 -6.98
N TYR A 174 1.82 -9.30 -5.83
CA TYR A 174 1.63 -9.94 -4.54
C TYR A 174 0.37 -9.46 -3.85
N ARG A 175 -0.27 -10.38 -3.13
CA ARG A 175 -1.43 -10.12 -2.29
C ARG A 175 -1.12 -10.52 -0.86
N THR A 176 -1.17 -9.56 0.07
CA THR A 176 -0.99 -9.82 1.50
C THR A 176 -2.26 -10.41 2.09
N THR A 177 -2.13 -11.32 3.07
CA THR A 177 -3.29 -11.77 3.86
C THR A 177 -3.67 -10.74 4.91
N ALA A 178 -2.73 -10.34 5.75
CA ALA A 178 -2.87 -9.27 6.73
C ALA A 178 -1.50 -8.71 7.10
N VAL A 179 -1.48 -7.47 7.58
CA VAL A 179 -0.25 -6.77 7.96
C VAL A 179 -0.33 -6.44 9.45
N TYR A 180 0.40 -7.20 10.25
CA TYR A 180 0.28 -7.20 11.70
C TYR A 180 1.27 -6.24 12.36
N GLY A 181 0.84 -5.61 13.44
CA GLY A 181 1.64 -4.71 14.28
C GLY A 181 1.10 -4.71 15.71
N ASN A 182 1.58 -3.80 16.54
CA ASN A 182 1.03 -3.49 17.87
C ASN A 182 0.93 -4.71 18.79
N GLY A 183 2.03 -5.44 18.98
CA GLY A 183 2.11 -6.55 19.93
C GLY A 183 1.57 -7.89 19.43
N LYS A 184 0.89 -7.91 18.27
CA LYS A 184 0.36 -9.15 17.70
C LYS A 184 1.48 -10.16 17.44
N PHE A 185 1.29 -11.40 17.88
CA PHE A 185 2.30 -12.47 17.81
C PHE A 185 3.58 -12.22 18.63
N GLY A 186 3.53 -11.31 19.61
CA GLY A 186 4.71 -10.99 20.43
C GLY A 186 5.74 -10.11 19.73
N ILE A 187 5.38 -9.48 18.61
CA ILE A 187 6.17 -8.41 17.99
C ILE A 187 6.12 -7.14 18.84
N ALA A 188 6.83 -6.09 18.45
CA ALA A 188 6.82 -4.81 19.16
C ALA A 188 5.40 -4.26 19.36
N ASP A 189 5.17 -3.80 20.58
CA ASP A 189 3.97 -3.17 21.08
C ASP A 189 3.85 -1.70 20.64
N TYR A 190 2.62 -1.18 20.69
CA TYR A 190 2.30 0.16 20.21
C TYR A 190 3.05 1.26 20.98
N ASP A 191 3.39 1.03 22.25
CA ASP A 191 4.14 1.98 23.06
C ASP A 191 5.53 2.30 22.48
N ARG A 192 6.13 1.35 21.77
CA ARG A 192 7.39 1.55 21.05
C ARG A 192 7.24 2.47 19.84
N LEU A 193 6.05 2.51 19.24
CA LEU A 193 5.75 3.28 18.04
C LEU A 193 5.21 4.69 18.36
N ARG A 194 4.38 4.83 19.41
CA ARG A 194 3.63 6.07 19.68
C ARG A 194 4.49 7.30 19.94
N THR A 195 5.72 7.11 20.42
CA THR A 195 6.68 8.18 20.72
C THR A 195 7.72 8.39 19.62
N GLY A 196 7.75 7.53 18.59
CA GLY A 196 8.73 7.56 17.52
C GLY A 196 8.43 8.64 16.49
N ALA A 197 9.46 9.39 16.09
CA ALA A 197 9.34 10.46 15.08
C ALA A 197 9.00 9.96 13.67
N ASP A 198 9.33 8.71 13.34
CA ASP A 198 9.12 8.16 11.99
C ASP A 198 7.75 7.49 11.79
N PHE A 199 7.21 6.85 12.83
CA PHE A 199 6.02 6.01 12.75
C PHE A 199 4.86 6.43 13.67
N TYR A 200 4.81 7.71 14.05
CA TYR A 200 3.73 8.27 14.89
C TYR A 200 2.35 8.29 14.21
N GLN A 201 2.27 8.13 12.88
CA GLN A 201 1.00 8.15 12.15
C GLN A 201 0.34 6.76 12.15
N PRO A 202 -1.01 6.67 12.25
CA PRO A 202 -1.70 5.39 12.21
C PRO A 202 -1.32 4.57 10.97
N PHE A 203 -1.06 3.28 11.20
CA PHE A 203 -0.66 2.29 10.19
C PHE A 203 0.63 2.60 9.40
N SER A 204 1.38 3.64 9.76
CA SER A 204 2.59 4.03 9.01
C SER A 204 3.67 2.94 8.92
N PRO A 205 3.97 2.12 9.96
CA PRO A 205 4.96 1.05 9.80
C PRO A 205 4.43 -0.08 8.90
N GLN A 206 3.15 -0.44 9.02
CA GLN A 206 2.50 -1.45 8.17
C GLN A 206 2.48 -1.02 6.70
N MET A 207 2.08 0.22 6.43
CA MET A 207 2.05 0.79 5.08
C MET A 207 3.46 0.90 4.48
N THR A 208 4.48 1.15 5.31
CA THR A 208 5.88 1.17 4.88
C THR A 208 6.34 -0.23 4.47
N ALA A 209 6.00 -1.25 5.25
CA ALA A 209 6.32 -2.63 4.91
C ALA A 209 5.68 -3.07 3.58
N VAL A 210 4.43 -2.69 3.35
CA VAL A 210 3.71 -2.97 2.10
C VAL A 210 4.29 -2.17 0.92
N TYR A 211 4.71 -0.93 1.14
CA TYR A 211 5.40 -0.12 0.12
C TYR A 211 6.69 -0.79 -0.34
N VAL A 212 7.51 -1.28 0.59
CA VAL A 212 8.76 -1.98 0.25
C VAL A 212 8.48 -3.34 -0.38
N LEU A 213 7.44 -4.06 0.06
CA LEU A 213 7.01 -5.29 -0.60
C LEU A 213 6.65 -5.07 -2.08
N ARG A 214 6.01 -3.93 -2.41
CA ARG A 214 5.77 -3.55 -3.81
C ARG A 214 7.06 -3.44 -4.60
N GLU A 215 8.09 -2.79 -4.06
CA GLU A 215 9.40 -2.70 -4.73
C GLU A 215 10.08 -4.07 -4.86
N PHE A 216 10.01 -4.90 -3.81
CA PHE A 216 10.50 -6.28 -3.86
C PHE A 216 9.82 -7.10 -4.96
N SER A 217 8.50 -6.96 -5.13
CA SER A 217 7.77 -7.71 -6.14
C SER A 217 8.29 -7.46 -7.56
N VAL A 218 8.65 -6.21 -7.87
CA VAL A 218 9.23 -5.83 -9.17
C VAL A 218 10.65 -6.36 -9.29
N ALA A 219 11.48 -6.15 -8.26
CA ALA A 219 12.86 -6.62 -8.26
C ALA A 219 12.95 -8.14 -8.43
N GLN A 220 12.01 -8.89 -7.85
CA GLN A 220 11.97 -10.34 -7.96
C GLN A 220 11.61 -10.81 -9.38
N VAL A 221 10.59 -10.22 -10.03
CA VAL A 221 10.26 -10.62 -11.42
C VAL A 221 11.39 -10.27 -12.39
N GLU A 222 12.04 -9.12 -12.21
CA GLU A 222 13.21 -8.71 -13.02
C GLU A 222 14.42 -9.61 -12.78
N HIS A 223 14.64 -10.07 -11.55
CA HIS A 223 15.69 -11.04 -11.22
C HIS A 223 15.47 -12.37 -11.90
N ILE A 224 14.27 -12.93 -11.78
CA ILE A 224 13.92 -14.21 -12.41
C ILE A 224 14.04 -14.09 -13.94
N ALA A 225 13.55 -13.00 -14.54
CA ALA A 225 13.66 -12.76 -15.97
C ALA A 225 15.13 -12.71 -16.44
N ARG A 226 15.99 -11.98 -15.72
CA ARG A 226 17.43 -11.90 -16.02
C ARG A 226 18.14 -13.25 -15.89
N HIS A 227 17.79 -14.05 -14.89
CA HIS A 227 18.35 -15.40 -14.76
C HIS A 227 17.88 -16.35 -15.87
N LYS A 228 16.63 -16.22 -16.33
CA LYS A 228 16.12 -17.03 -17.43
C LYS A 228 16.71 -16.66 -18.79
N ASN A 229 16.93 -15.37 -19.05
CA ASN A 229 17.53 -14.91 -20.31
C ASN A 229 18.26 -13.58 -20.16
N ALA A 230 19.51 -13.62 -19.68
CA ALA A 230 20.32 -12.43 -19.45
C ALA A 230 20.59 -11.58 -20.71
N ALA A 231 20.50 -12.19 -21.91
CA ALA A 231 20.79 -11.50 -23.17
C ALA A 231 19.62 -10.64 -23.67
N ALA A 232 18.38 -11.03 -23.36
CA ALA A 232 17.18 -10.32 -23.82
C ALA A 232 16.41 -9.61 -22.70
N ALA A 233 16.59 -10.04 -21.45
CA ALA A 233 15.74 -9.56 -20.35
C ALA A 233 15.79 -8.04 -20.18
N VAL A 234 14.62 -7.43 -19.99
CA VAL A 234 14.46 -5.99 -19.75
C VAL A 234 13.89 -5.71 -18.36
N GLU A 235 14.14 -4.50 -17.86
CA GLU A 235 13.48 -4.00 -16.65
C GLU A 235 12.03 -3.57 -16.94
N LEU A 236 11.20 -3.58 -15.90
CA LEU A 236 9.82 -3.13 -16.01
C LEU A 236 9.78 -1.61 -16.19
N ASP A 237 9.03 -1.16 -17.19
CA ASP A 237 8.86 0.26 -17.48
C ASP A 237 8.41 1.04 -16.25
N SER A 238 9.04 2.19 -16.03
CA SER A 238 8.78 3.06 -14.88
C SER A 238 7.34 3.57 -14.84
N GLY A 239 6.69 3.74 -15.99
CA GLY A 239 5.28 4.08 -16.10
C GLY A 239 4.39 2.96 -15.61
N LEU A 240 4.62 1.73 -16.08
CA LEU A 240 3.90 0.53 -15.66
C LEU A 240 4.12 0.22 -14.18
N ARG A 241 5.33 0.41 -13.66
CA ARG A 241 5.63 0.27 -12.23
C ARG A 241 4.65 1.08 -11.40
N ARG A 242 4.32 2.33 -11.79
CA ARG A 242 3.42 3.21 -11.01
C ARG A 242 1.99 2.70 -10.88
N TYR A 243 1.55 1.78 -11.74
CA TYR A 243 0.22 1.15 -11.66
C TYR A 243 0.18 0.03 -10.61
N LEU A 244 1.32 -0.60 -10.31
CA LEU A 244 1.35 -1.70 -9.34
C LEU A 244 1.07 -1.21 -7.92
N GLY A 245 0.20 -1.92 -7.24
CA GLY A 245 0.01 -1.89 -5.79
C GLY A 245 0.35 -3.24 -5.17
N ILE A 246 -0.17 -3.45 -3.96
CA ILE A 246 -0.18 -4.75 -3.29
C ILE A 246 -1.63 -5.07 -2.97
N GLY A 247 -2.08 -6.25 -3.38
CA GLY A 247 -3.43 -6.72 -3.06
C GLY A 247 -3.58 -6.99 -1.57
N ASN A 248 -4.79 -6.87 -1.05
CA ASN A 248 -5.12 -7.26 0.33
C ASN A 248 -6.27 -8.29 0.33
N SER A 249 -6.07 -9.44 0.97
CA SER A 249 -7.01 -10.55 0.95
C SER A 249 -8.01 -10.56 2.12
N THR A 250 -7.89 -9.67 3.10
CA THR A 250 -8.75 -9.70 4.31
C THR A 250 -9.51 -8.41 4.54
N GLY A 251 -10.84 -8.50 4.52
CA GLY A 251 -11.79 -7.46 4.96
C GLY A 251 -12.58 -7.82 6.23
N LEU A 252 -12.47 -9.06 6.72
CA LEU A 252 -13.26 -9.58 7.86
C LEU A 252 -13.12 -8.76 9.15
N GLY A 253 -11.95 -8.15 9.40
CA GLY A 253 -11.75 -7.28 10.55
C GLY A 253 -12.30 -5.86 10.38
N MET A 254 -12.54 -5.42 9.14
CA MET A 254 -12.94 -4.04 8.85
C MET A 254 -14.42 -3.79 9.13
N ALA A 255 -15.32 -4.72 8.79
CA ALA A 255 -16.74 -4.54 9.07
C ALA A 255 -17.05 -4.42 10.59
N PRO A 256 -16.52 -5.31 11.47
CA PRO A 256 -16.65 -5.12 12.91
C PRO A 256 -15.98 -3.84 13.41
N PHE A 257 -14.84 -3.44 12.83
CA PHE A 257 -14.15 -2.21 13.23
C PHE A 257 -15.02 -0.97 12.98
N LEU A 258 -15.67 -0.88 11.82
CA LEU A 258 -16.55 0.24 11.49
C LEU A 258 -17.73 0.34 12.47
N ILE A 259 -18.31 -0.81 12.83
CA ILE A 259 -19.45 -0.90 13.76
C ILE A 259 -19.04 -0.58 15.20
N ASN A 260 -17.88 -1.09 15.64
CA ASN A 260 -17.45 -0.97 17.03
C ASN A 260 -16.71 0.35 17.34
N HIS A 261 -16.33 1.12 16.31
CA HIS A 261 -15.60 2.39 16.49
C HIS A 261 -16.26 3.59 15.77
N PRO A 262 -17.57 3.84 15.98
CA PRO A 262 -18.29 4.91 15.28
C PRO A 262 -17.71 6.30 15.56
N GLN A 263 -17.16 6.53 16.74
CA GLN A 263 -16.47 7.79 17.08
C GLN A 263 -15.23 8.01 16.22
N LEU A 264 -14.45 6.97 15.91
CA LEU A 264 -13.28 7.10 15.02
C LEU A 264 -13.70 7.42 13.60
N ILE A 265 -14.78 6.79 13.11
CA ILE A 265 -15.34 7.08 11.80
C ILE A 265 -15.88 8.52 11.73
N ASN A 266 -16.60 8.96 12.77
CA ASN A 266 -17.03 10.35 12.89
C ASN A 266 -15.83 11.32 12.84
N HIS A 267 -14.76 11.08 13.60
CA HIS A 267 -13.56 11.94 13.55
C HIS A 267 -12.91 11.95 12.17
N TRP A 268 -12.86 10.81 11.47
CA TRP A 268 -12.32 10.71 10.12
C TRP A 268 -13.15 11.54 9.12
N VAL A 269 -14.47 11.37 9.15
CA VAL A 269 -15.40 12.11 8.28
C VAL A 269 -15.35 13.60 8.61
N TYR A 270 -15.36 13.96 9.90
CA TYR A 270 -15.27 15.34 10.36
C TYR A 270 -13.97 16.04 9.91
N ALA A 271 -12.83 15.36 9.99
CA ALA A 271 -11.56 15.89 9.49
C ALA A 271 -11.60 16.14 7.97
N ARG A 272 -12.24 15.26 7.21
CA ARG A 272 -12.46 15.44 5.77
C ARG A 272 -13.40 16.61 5.47
N GLU A 273 -14.51 16.72 6.19
CA GLU A 273 -15.49 17.79 5.98
C GLU A 273 -14.91 19.16 6.31
N GLN A 274 -14.12 19.29 7.38
CA GLN A 274 -13.40 20.53 7.67
C GLN A 274 -12.43 20.90 6.54
N ALA A 275 -11.68 19.92 6.01
CA ALA A 275 -10.76 20.18 4.90
C ALA A 275 -11.49 20.63 3.63
N LEU A 276 -12.66 20.05 3.34
CA LEU A 276 -13.50 20.46 2.22
C LEU A 276 -14.11 21.85 2.43
N ALA A 277 -14.63 22.14 3.62
CA ALA A 277 -15.18 23.46 3.96
C ALA A 277 -14.13 24.56 3.80
N VAL A 278 -12.90 24.34 4.29
CA VAL A 278 -11.79 25.27 4.11
C VAL A 278 -11.47 25.47 2.63
N ALA A 279 -11.43 24.40 1.84
CA ALA A 279 -11.13 24.49 0.41
C ALA A 279 -12.24 25.23 -0.36
N SER A 280 -13.50 24.91 -0.09
CA SER A 280 -14.67 25.51 -0.75
C SER A 280 -14.90 26.96 -0.36
N GLY A 281 -14.43 27.39 0.81
CA GLY A 281 -14.49 28.79 1.25
C GLY A 281 -13.45 29.70 0.60
N GLN A 282 -12.49 29.16 -0.17
CA GLN A 282 -11.48 29.97 -0.86
C GLN A 282 -12.00 30.47 -2.20
N SER A 283 -11.69 31.73 -2.54
CA SER A 283 -11.94 32.26 -3.88
C SER A 283 -10.97 31.63 -4.89
N PRO A 284 -11.45 30.90 -5.92
CA PRO A 284 -10.57 30.30 -6.91
C PRO A 284 -9.97 31.36 -7.84
N SER A 285 -8.74 31.12 -8.29
CA SER A 285 -8.12 31.86 -9.40
C SER A 285 -8.33 31.08 -10.70
N GLU A 286 -8.04 31.71 -11.84
CA GLU A 286 -8.05 31.00 -13.12
C GLU A 286 -7.02 29.85 -13.17
N GLU A 287 -5.88 30.00 -12.48
CA GLU A 287 -4.90 28.92 -12.32
C GLU A 287 -5.49 27.74 -11.54
N HIS A 288 -6.25 28.00 -10.46
CA HIS A 288 -6.96 26.95 -9.72
C HIS A 288 -7.98 26.23 -10.61
N ARG A 289 -8.71 26.96 -11.46
CA ARG A 289 -9.67 26.39 -12.42
C ARG A 289 -8.96 25.47 -13.43
N ILE A 290 -7.89 25.93 -14.06
CA ILE A 290 -7.09 25.14 -15.00
C ILE A 290 -6.54 23.87 -14.33
N HIS A 291 -6.07 24.00 -13.09
CA HIS A 291 -5.58 22.86 -12.32
C HIS A 291 -6.70 21.85 -12.02
N MET A 292 -7.88 22.33 -11.62
CA MET A 292 -9.06 21.50 -11.37
C MET A 292 -9.46 20.71 -12.61
N VAL A 293 -9.58 21.37 -13.77
CA VAL A 293 -9.92 20.71 -15.04
C VAL A 293 -8.90 19.61 -15.39
N ARG A 294 -7.61 19.86 -15.17
CA ARG A 294 -6.56 18.85 -15.36
C ARG A 294 -6.73 17.64 -14.43
N LEU A 295 -7.12 17.88 -13.18
CA LEU A 295 -7.39 16.81 -12.21
C LEU A 295 -8.66 16.04 -12.59
N CYS A 296 -9.71 16.70 -13.07
CA CYS A 296 -10.93 16.05 -13.57
C CYS A 296 -10.61 15.14 -14.77
N ARG A 297 -9.85 15.62 -15.77
CA ARG A 297 -9.38 14.78 -16.89
C ARG A 297 -8.63 13.53 -16.42
N ARG A 298 -7.79 13.68 -15.40
CA ARG A 298 -7.05 12.53 -14.84
C ARG A 298 -7.98 11.57 -14.09
N ALA A 299 -9.01 12.08 -13.41
CA ALA A 299 -10.03 11.25 -12.76
C ALA A 299 -10.88 10.51 -13.80
N MET A 300 -11.26 11.17 -14.89
CA MET A 300 -11.97 10.54 -16.02
C MET A 300 -11.16 9.38 -16.60
N ALA A 301 -9.87 9.59 -16.89
CA ALA A 301 -8.99 8.51 -17.36
C ALA A 301 -8.96 7.34 -16.37
N TYR A 302 -8.86 7.62 -15.07
CA TYR A 302 -8.92 6.57 -14.03
C TYR A 302 -10.23 5.78 -14.08
N PHE A 303 -11.40 6.45 -14.14
CA PHE A 303 -12.69 5.75 -14.18
C PHE A 303 -12.93 5.00 -15.49
N ALA A 304 -12.40 5.48 -16.62
CA ALA A 304 -12.46 4.78 -17.91
C ALA A 304 -11.57 3.53 -17.95
N GLU A 305 -10.44 3.55 -17.25
CA GLU A 305 -9.49 2.42 -17.16
C GLU A 305 -9.89 1.40 -16.08
N MET A 306 -10.70 1.80 -15.10
CA MET A 306 -11.03 0.98 -13.94
C MET A 306 -11.98 -0.17 -14.31
N ARG A 307 -11.55 -1.40 -14.06
CA ARG A 307 -12.38 -2.61 -14.16
C ARG A 307 -12.83 -3.05 -12.78
N VAL A 308 -14.14 -3.20 -12.58
CA VAL A 308 -14.73 -3.67 -11.32
C VAL A 308 -15.70 -4.79 -11.66
N GLU A 309 -15.65 -5.91 -10.93
CA GLU A 309 -16.55 -7.04 -11.17
C GLU A 309 -18.00 -6.73 -10.74
N ASP A 310 -18.17 -5.89 -9.71
CA ASP A 310 -19.47 -5.43 -9.24
C ASP A 310 -20.15 -4.52 -10.28
N SER A 311 -21.31 -4.95 -10.77
CA SER A 311 -22.05 -4.24 -11.83
C SER A 311 -22.56 -2.88 -11.36
N ALA A 312 -23.06 -2.78 -10.14
CA ALA A 312 -23.59 -1.54 -9.58
C ALA A 312 -22.48 -0.49 -9.40
N GLN A 313 -21.28 -0.89 -9.01
CA GLN A 313 -20.12 0.01 -8.96
C GLN A 313 -19.65 0.40 -10.36
N SER A 314 -19.67 -0.53 -11.33
CA SER A 314 -19.31 -0.25 -12.72
C SER A 314 -20.23 0.80 -13.36
N GLU A 315 -21.54 0.67 -13.17
CA GLU A 315 -22.53 1.66 -13.62
C GLU A 315 -22.29 3.03 -12.97
N ARG A 316 -22.03 3.06 -11.65
CA ARG A 316 -21.71 4.32 -10.94
C ARG A 316 -20.42 4.96 -11.45
N ASN A 317 -19.41 4.18 -11.80
CA ASN A 317 -18.17 4.71 -12.39
C ASN A 317 -18.42 5.38 -13.75
N ILE A 318 -19.33 4.83 -14.58
CA ILE A 318 -19.74 5.44 -15.84
C ILE A 318 -20.42 6.78 -15.59
N VAL A 319 -21.35 6.85 -14.64
CA VAL A 319 -22.02 8.12 -14.27
C VAL A 319 -21.01 9.17 -13.82
N VAL A 320 -20.03 8.80 -12.98
CA VAL A 320 -18.98 9.73 -12.53
C VAL A 320 -18.14 10.22 -13.72
N TYR A 321 -17.84 9.37 -14.69
CA TYR A 321 -17.14 9.78 -15.90
C TYR A 321 -17.95 10.83 -16.69
N GLU A 322 -19.24 10.57 -16.92
CA GLU A 322 -20.14 11.48 -17.64
C GLU A 322 -20.32 12.82 -16.91
N GLU A 323 -20.45 12.81 -15.59
CA GLU A 323 -20.52 14.03 -14.77
C GLU A 323 -19.23 14.85 -14.83
N LEU A 324 -18.07 14.19 -14.85
CA LEU A 324 -16.79 14.87 -14.98
C LEU A 324 -16.59 15.47 -16.39
N ASP A 325 -17.10 14.82 -17.43
CA ASP A 325 -17.07 15.32 -18.82
C ASP A 325 -17.80 16.67 -18.95
N GLN A 326 -18.89 16.86 -18.20
CA GLN A 326 -19.62 18.13 -18.18
C GLN A 326 -18.84 19.30 -17.55
N ILE A 327 -17.78 19.01 -16.78
CA ILE A 327 -16.95 20.00 -16.09
C ILE A 327 -15.74 20.44 -16.94
N VAL A 328 -15.28 19.56 -17.83
CA VAL A 328 -13.95 19.59 -18.47
C VAL A 328 -13.93 20.31 -19.82
#